data_AF-A0AA47LS34-F1
#
_entry.id   AF-A0AA47LS34-F1
#
_cell.length_a   1.000
_cell.length_b   1.000
_cell.length_c   1.000
_cell.angle_alpha   90.00
_cell.angle_beta   90.00
_cell.angle_gamma   90.00
#
_symmetry.space_group_name_H-M   'P 1'
#
loop_
_entity.id
_entity.type
_entity.pdbx_description
1 polymer ?
#
loop_
_entity_poly.entity_id
_entity_poly.type
_entity_poly.pdbx_seq_one_letter_code
_entity_poly.pdbx_strand_id
1 'polypeptide(L)'
;MGWLVMIGILALGIASVVAVIVYRQRPDWRLHQLHELRALLQHARYLATQPRVDPRDYQRLLDQTRQLHHLAPHGQKPMYRLFFHHLHALPQYDDVTQAKMKNRALQHLAYLVDEAIPPVLIACGDDHTLASYQQIWYAVLELLQARQRFSYASIQLENTTPNAHQSLSLQQQILTKRLVQLRDLELGDAFTDNIDQVISQLDGVHTLSFTRRIALAQQVNAVMLDALDTFLAALLARFPALEDDIFNTLSPINDPHHQGFNHTQQ
;
A
#
# COMPACT_ATOMS: atom_id res chain seq x y z
N MET A 1 -44.02 -25.80 -27.16
CA MET A 1 -43.37 -24.47 -27.02
C MET A 1 -43.00 -24.15 -25.57
N GLY A 2 -43.94 -23.98 -24.63
CA GLY A 2 -43.62 -23.48 -23.27
C GLY A 2 -42.53 -24.25 -22.49
N TRP A 3 -42.46 -25.57 -22.62
CA TRP A 3 -41.45 -26.39 -21.92
C TRP A 3 -39.99 -26.08 -22.32
N LEU A 4 -39.73 -25.74 -23.58
CA LEU A 4 -38.38 -25.37 -24.03
C LEU A 4 -37.93 -24.01 -23.46
N VAL A 5 -38.87 -23.06 -23.34
CA VAL A 5 -38.62 -21.75 -22.71
C VAL A 5 -38.32 -21.92 -21.22
N MET A 6 -39.07 -22.78 -20.53
CA MET A 6 -38.85 -23.10 -19.11
C MET A 6 -37.47 -23.73 -18.86
N ILE A 7 -37.06 -24.69 -19.70
CA ILE A 7 -35.72 -25.30 -19.65
C ILE A 7 -34.63 -24.25 -19.92
N GLY A 8 -34.82 -23.37 -20.92
CA GLY A 8 -33.88 -22.30 -21.24
C GLY A 8 -33.67 -21.31 -20.07
N ILE A 9 -34.76 -20.90 -19.40
CA ILE A 9 -34.68 -20.02 -18.23
C ILE A 9 -33.97 -20.71 -17.06
N LEU A 10 -34.27 -21.99 -16.81
CA LEU A 10 -33.63 -22.76 -15.73
C LEU A 10 -32.14 -22.95 -15.99
N ALA A 11 -31.76 -23.29 -17.22
CA ALA A 11 -30.36 -23.41 -17.64
C ALA A 11 -29.62 -22.07 -17.54
N LEU A 12 -30.24 -20.95 -17.93
CA LEU A 12 -29.65 -19.62 -17.81
C LEU A 12 -29.50 -19.20 -16.33
N GLY A 13 -30.46 -19.54 -15.47
CA GLY A 13 -30.38 -19.33 -14.03
C GLY A 13 -29.23 -20.10 -13.38
N ILE A 14 -29.10 -21.40 -13.69
CA ILE A 14 -27.99 -22.24 -13.23
C ILE A 14 -26.66 -21.72 -13.78
N ALA A 15 -26.57 -21.39 -15.07
CA ALA A 15 -25.38 -20.83 -15.68
C ALA A 15 -24.99 -19.48 -15.05
N SER A 16 -25.97 -18.65 -14.67
CA SER A 16 -25.72 -17.37 -13.97
C SER A 16 -25.20 -17.58 -12.55
N VAL A 17 -25.79 -18.53 -11.80
CA VAL A 17 -25.33 -18.89 -10.45
C VAL A 17 -23.93 -19.51 -10.50
N VAL A 18 -23.69 -20.45 -11.43
CA VAL A 18 -22.37 -21.05 -11.65
C VAL A 18 -21.36 -20.00 -12.11
N ALA A 19 -21.71 -19.08 -13.02
CA ALA A 19 -20.82 -18.00 -13.43
C ALA A 19 -20.51 -17.04 -12.28
N VAL A 20 -21.47 -16.71 -11.41
CA VAL A 20 -21.25 -15.89 -10.21
C VAL A 20 -20.37 -16.63 -9.18
N ILE A 21 -20.55 -17.95 -9.02
CA ILE A 21 -19.73 -18.78 -8.15
C ILE A 21 -18.30 -18.88 -8.71
N VAL A 22 -18.13 -19.21 -10.00
CA VAL A 22 -16.82 -19.28 -10.69
C VAL A 22 -16.12 -17.92 -10.73
N TYR A 23 -16.86 -16.81 -10.88
CA TYR A 23 -16.30 -15.46 -10.82
C TYR A 23 -15.89 -15.06 -9.40
N ARG A 24 -16.64 -15.50 -8.36
CA ARG A 24 -16.20 -15.42 -6.96
C ARG A 24 -15.01 -16.34 -6.66
N GLN A 25 -14.90 -17.46 -7.38
CA GLN A 25 -13.82 -18.45 -7.34
C GLN A 25 -12.71 -18.18 -8.39
N ARG A 26 -12.44 -16.91 -8.73
CA ARG A 26 -11.14 -16.52 -9.30
C ARG A 26 -10.27 -15.88 -8.22
N PRO A 27 -9.73 -16.66 -7.25
CA PRO A 27 -8.83 -16.11 -6.23
C PRO A 27 -7.57 -15.52 -6.88
N ASP A 28 -7.11 -16.11 -7.98
CA ASP A 28 -5.88 -15.77 -8.72
C ASP A 28 -5.75 -14.28 -9.02
N TRP A 29 -6.85 -13.61 -9.43
CA TRP A 29 -6.79 -12.18 -9.75
C TRP A 29 -6.59 -11.30 -8.52
N ARG A 30 -7.20 -11.66 -7.38
CA ARG A 30 -7.04 -10.93 -6.12
C ARG A 30 -5.69 -11.24 -5.48
N LEU A 31 -5.24 -12.49 -5.55
CA LEU A 31 -3.91 -12.90 -5.11
C LEU A 31 -2.83 -12.21 -5.94
N HIS A 32 -2.97 -12.15 -7.27
CA HIS A 32 -2.07 -11.40 -8.14
C HIS A 32 -2.06 -9.89 -7.80
N GLN A 33 -3.24 -9.29 -7.54
CA GLN A 33 -3.31 -7.91 -7.03
C GLN A 33 -2.54 -7.73 -5.70
N LEU A 34 -2.64 -8.68 -4.77
CA LEU A 34 -1.88 -8.64 -3.50
C LEU A 34 -0.37 -8.84 -3.71
N HIS A 35 0.06 -9.70 -4.63
CA HIS A 35 1.47 -9.86 -5.01
C HIS A 35 2.05 -8.56 -5.58
N GLU A 36 1.37 -7.94 -6.54
CA GLU A 36 1.79 -6.66 -7.13
C GLU A 36 1.76 -5.52 -6.10
N LEU A 37 0.79 -5.51 -5.18
CA LEU A 37 0.70 -4.52 -4.11
C LEU A 37 1.83 -4.69 -3.08
N ARG A 38 2.23 -5.93 -2.79
CA ARG A 38 3.40 -6.22 -1.97
C ARG A 38 4.70 -5.78 -2.65
N ALA A 39 4.84 -6.00 -3.96
CA ALA A 39 5.96 -5.48 -4.73
C ALA A 39 6.01 -3.94 -4.67
N LEU A 40 4.88 -3.25 -4.83
CA LEU A 40 4.78 -1.80 -4.71
C LEU A 40 5.17 -1.31 -3.29
N LEU A 41 4.73 -1.99 -2.23
CA LEU A 41 5.11 -1.69 -0.84
C LEU A 41 6.62 -1.75 -0.61
N GLN A 42 7.28 -2.79 -1.10
CA GLN A 42 8.72 -2.97 -0.91
C GLN A 42 9.53 -1.86 -1.59
N HIS A 43 9.11 -1.42 -2.79
CA HIS A 43 9.69 -0.27 -3.47
C HIS A 43 9.41 1.05 -2.73
N ALA A 44 8.20 1.21 -2.20
CA ALA A 44 7.82 2.38 -1.42
C ALA A 44 8.54 2.46 -0.06
N ARG A 45 8.85 1.33 0.59
CA ARG A 45 9.64 1.27 1.84
C ARG A 45 11.05 1.85 1.64
N TYR A 46 11.70 1.51 0.52
CA TYR A 46 12.99 2.08 0.13
C TYR A 46 12.90 3.61 -0.10
N LEU A 47 11.88 4.05 -0.86
CA LEU A 47 11.61 5.46 -1.10
C LEU A 47 11.24 6.24 0.19
N ALA A 48 10.63 5.59 1.18
CA ALA A 48 10.31 6.21 2.47
C ALA A 48 11.57 6.71 3.19
N THR A 49 12.65 5.91 3.18
CA THR A 49 13.92 6.24 3.84
C THR A 49 14.81 7.22 3.08
N GLN A 50 14.63 7.39 1.77
CA GLN A 50 15.44 8.32 0.97
C GLN A 50 15.09 9.80 1.27
N PRO A 51 16.08 10.71 1.40
CA PRO A 51 15.83 12.14 1.63
C PRO A 51 15.32 12.87 0.38
N ARG A 52 15.70 12.41 -0.83
CA ARG A 52 15.23 12.87 -2.14
C ARG A 52 14.78 11.67 -2.96
N VAL A 53 13.85 11.89 -3.88
CA VAL A 53 13.31 10.85 -4.76
C VAL A 53 14.16 10.76 -6.04
N ASP A 54 14.74 9.60 -6.33
CA ASP A 54 15.38 9.36 -7.63
C ASP A 54 14.31 9.27 -8.73
N PRO A 55 14.45 9.99 -9.87
CA PRO A 55 13.51 9.90 -11.00
C PRO A 55 13.26 8.48 -11.52
N ARG A 56 14.22 7.56 -11.41
CA ARG A 56 14.10 6.16 -11.85
C ARG A 56 13.27 5.32 -10.89
N ASP A 57 13.54 5.41 -9.58
CA ASP A 57 12.74 4.76 -8.53
C ASP A 57 11.29 5.23 -8.59
N TYR A 58 11.10 6.53 -8.83
CA TYR A 58 9.82 7.17 -9.03
C TYR A 58 9.06 6.68 -10.28
N GLN A 59 9.73 6.58 -11.43
CA GLN A 59 9.11 6.08 -12.66
C GLN A 59 8.63 4.64 -12.47
N ARG A 60 9.42 3.81 -11.77
CA ARG A 60 9.05 2.43 -11.42
C ARG A 60 7.79 2.37 -10.55
N LEU A 61 7.67 3.23 -9.54
CA LEU A 61 6.45 3.34 -8.72
C LEU A 61 5.23 3.75 -9.54
N LEU A 62 5.38 4.70 -10.49
CA LEU A 62 4.27 5.10 -11.38
C LEU A 62 3.79 3.94 -12.25
N ASP A 63 4.71 3.16 -12.83
CA ASP A 63 4.35 2.06 -13.74
C ASP A 63 3.74 0.87 -12.99
N GLN A 64 4.27 0.51 -11.82
CA GLN A 64 3.62 -0.44 -10.90
C GLN A 64 2.23 0.03 -10.47
N THR A 65 2.06 1.33 -10.18
CA THR A 65 0.75 1.91 -9.83
C THR A 65 -0.25 1.81 -10.98
N ARG A 66 0.20 2.00 -12.23
CA ARG A 66 -0.65 1.84 -13.43
C ARG A 66 -1.09 0.39 -13.59
N GLN A 67 -0.16 -0.57 -13.50
CA GLN A 67 -0.48 -2.00 -13.54
C GLN A 67 -1.52 -2.37 -12.47
N LEU A 68 -1.30 -1.98 -11.22
CA LEU A 68 -2.24 -2.16 -10.12
C LEU A 68 -3.61 -1.47 -10.36
N HIS A 69 -3.65 -0.31 -11.00
CA HIS A 69 -4.91 0.35 -11.37
C HIS A 69 -5.72 -0.45 -12.40
N HIS A 70 -5.06 -1.18 -13.31
CA HIS A 70 -5.73 -2.09 -14.24
C HIS A 70 -6.26 -3.33 -13.52
N LEU A 71 -5.48 -3.87 -12.57
CA LEU A 71 -5.86 -5.02 -11.73
C LEU A 71 -6.98 -4.70 -10.72
N ALA A 72 -7.04 -3.47 -10.22
CA ALA A 72 -7.97 -3.08 -9.17
C ALA A 72 -9.45 -3.27 -9.56
N PRO A 73 -10.29 -3.86 -8.70
CA PRO A 73 -11.75 -3.82 -8.82
C PRO A 73 -12.29 -2.40 -9.03
N HIS A 74 -13.38 -2.25 -9.79
CA HIS A 74 -13.94 -0.94 -10.15
C HIS A 74 -14.20 0.00 -8.95
N GLY A 75 -14.60 -0.55 -7.80
CA GLY A 75 -14.80 0.23 -6.56
C GLY A 75 -13.52 0.82 -5.97
N GLN A 76 -12.38 0.13 -6.11
CA GLN A 76 -11.07 0.57 -5.60
C GLN A 76 -10.36 1.54 -6.55
N LYS A 77 -10.70 1.54 -7.86
CA LYS A 77 -10.05 2.38 -8.89
C LYS A 77 -9.91 3.87 -8.53
N PRO A 78 -10.86 4.54 -7.83
CA PRO A 78 -10.68 5.92 -7.35
C PRO A 78 -9.47 6.09 -6.41
N MET A 79 -9.19 5.13 -5.54
CA MET A 79 -8.05 5.20 -4.62
C MET A 79 -6.71 5.12 -5.36
N TYR A 80 -6.59 4.24 -6.35
CA TYR A 80 -5.40 4.17 -7.20
C TYR A 80 -5.20 5.45 -8.04
N ARG A 81 -6.28 6.12 -8.48
CA ARG A 81 -6.16 7.43 -9.16
C ARG A 81 -5.65 8.53 -8.23
N LEU A 82 -6.11 8.56 -6.98
CA LEU A 82 -5.65 9.54 -6.00
C LEU A 82 -4.19 9.30 -5.61
N PHE A 83 -3.78 8.04 -5.46
CA PHE A 83 -2.37 7.67 -5.30
C PHE A 83 -1.53 8.12 -6.50
N PHE A 84 -1.97 7.80 -7.72
CA PHE A 84 -1.30 8.21 -8.95
C PHE A 84 -1.17 9.74 -9.06
N HIS A 85 -2.19 10.51 -8.66
CA HIS A 85 -2.11 11.97 -8.61
C HIS A 85 -1.07 12.47 -7.58
N HIS A 86 -0.99 11.86 -6.40
CA HIS A 86 0.01 12.20 -5.38
C HIS A 86 1.44 11.83 -5.81
N LEU A 87 1.61 10.76 -6.57
CA LEU A 87 2.88 10.45 -7.22
C LEU A 87 3.18 11.45 -8.34
N HIS A 88 2.32 11.55 -9.35
CA HIS A 88 2.56 12.29 -10.61
C HIS A 88 3.11 13.71 -10.43
N ALA A 89 2.67 14.39 -9.36
CA ALA A 89 3.06 15.77 -9.08
C ALA A 89 4.46 15.91 -8.44
N LEU A 90 5.08 14.84 -7.93
CA LEU A 90 6.37 14.88 -7.21
C LEU A 90 7.50 15.60 -7.96
N PRO A 91 7.84 15.29 -9.23
CA PRO A 91 9.05 15.82 -9.87
C PRO A 91 8.99 17.32 -10.18
N GLN A 92 7.82 17.94 -10.08
CA GLN A 92 7.57 19.33 -10.48
C GLN A 92 7.69 20.33 -9.33
N TYR A 93 7.93 19.83 -8.11
CA TYR A 93 7.90 20.63 -6.89
C TYR A 93 9.28 20.83 -6.25
N ASP A 94 9.39 21.82 -5.37
CA ASP A 94 10.56 22.05 -4.50
C ASP A 94 10.75 20.92 -3.47
N ASP A 95 11.97 20.75 -2.96
CA ASP A 95 12.35 19.69 -1.99
C ASP A 95 11.37 19.58 -0.80
N VAL A 96 10.82 20.69 -0.28
CA VAL A 96 9.91 20.67 0.88
C VAL A 96 8.54 20.16 0.49
N THR A 97 8.03 20.59 -0.67
CA THR A 97 6.75 20.12 -1.21
C THR A 97 6.87 18.67 -1.72
N GLN A 98 8.01 18.26 -2.28
CA GLN A 98 8.31 16.86 -2.59
C GLN A 98 8.23 15.99 -1.35
N ALA A 99 8.90 16.37 -0.25
CA ALA A 99 8.84 15.62 1.01
C ALA A 99 7.40 15.50 1.56
N LYS A 100 6.57 16.55 1.42
CA LYS A 100 5.15 16.53 1.80
C LYS A 100 4.33 15.59 0.91
N MET A 101 4.46 15.68 -0.41
CA MET A 101 3.73 14.81 -1.34
C MET A 101 4.18 13.35 -1.22
N LYS A 102 5.47 13.10 -0.99
CA LYS A 102 6.01 11.76 -0.70
C LYS A 102 5.35 11.16 0.52
N ASN A 103 5.33 11.88 1.64
CA ASN A 103 4.65 11.42 2.86
C ASN A 103 3.15 11.16 2.64
N ARG A 104 2.47 11.99 1.84
CA ARG A 104 1.05 11.79 1.49
C ARG A 104 0.84 10.55 0.61
N ALA A 105 1.72 10.30 -0.35
CA ALA A 105 1.70 9.09 -1.17
C ALA A 105 1.93 7.83 -0.32
N LEU A 106 2.92 7.84 0.59
CA LEU A 106 3.20 6.69 1.48
C LEU A 106 2.03 6.40 2.43
N GLN A 107 1.38 7.42 3.00
CA GLN A 107 0.12 7.24 3.74
C GLN A 107 -0.98 6.66 2.85
N HIS A 108 -1.10 7.14 1.61
CA HIS A 108 -2.12 6.67 0.68
C HIS A 108 -1.93 5.21 0.27
N LEU A 109 -0.67 4.76 0.16
CA LEU A 109 -0.34 3.37 -0.09
C LEU A 109 -0.84 2.45 1.04
N ALA A 110 -0.78 2.87 2.30
CA ALA A 110 -1.34 2.12 3.42
C ALA A 110 -2.87 1.93 3.27
N TYR A 111 -3.61 2.92 2.77
CA TYR A 111 -5.04 2.76 2.45
C TYR A 111 -5.29 1.82 1.26
N LEU A 112 -4.39 1.74 0.27
CA LEU A 112 -4.52 0.76 -0.83
C LEU A 112 -4.41 -0.69 -0.32
N VAL A 113 -3.62 -0.91 0.74
CA VAL A 113 -3.48 -2.20 1.42
C VAL A 113 -4.76 -2.57 2.17
N ASP A 114 -5.33 -1.62 2.91
CA ASP A 114 -6.62 -1.81 3.61
C ASP A 114 -7.81 -2.00 2.69
N GLU A 115 -7.80 -1.40 1.50
CA GLU A 115 -8.81 -1.68 0.47
C GLU A 115 -8.67 -3.09 -0.13
N ALA A 116 -7.45 -3.66 -0.17
CA ALA A 116 -7.15 -4.89 -0.88
C ALA A 116 -7.25 -6.16 0.00
N ILE A 117 -6.79 -6.12 1.25
CA ILE A 117 -6.68 -7.31 2.12
C ILE A 117 -8.03 -7.86 2.60
N PRO A 118 -8.92 -7.06 3.25
CA PRO A 118 -10.16 -7.58 3.82
C PRO A 118 -11.07 -8.30 2.80
N PRO A 119 -11.26 -7.80 1.56
CA PRO A 119 -12.04 -8.54 0.56
C PRO A 119 -11.49 -9.92 0.21
N VAL A 120 -10.19 -10.17 0.35
CA VAL A 120 -9.58 -11.50 0.16
C VAL A 120 -9.88 -12.39 1.35
N LEU A 121 -9.57 -11.93 2.57
CA LEU A 121 -9.80 -12.69 3.80
C LEU A 121 -11.28 -13.06 3.99
N ILE A 122 -12.20 -12.12 3.74
CA ILE A 122 -13.66 -12.35 3.78
C ILE A 122 -14.08 -13.37 2.71
N ALA A 123 -13.50 -13.36 1.51
CA ALA A 123 -13.82 -14.33 0.47
C ALA A 123 -13.27 -15.74 0.79
N CYS A 124 -12.18 -15.83 1.55
CA CYS A 124 -11.62 -17.08 2.07
C CYS A 124 -12.32 -17.59 3.35
N GLY A 125 -13.16 -16.77 4.00
CA GLY A 125 -13.76 -17.09 5.30
C GLY A 125 -12.76 -17.14 6.46
N ASP A 126 -11.65 -16.41 6.35
CA ASP A 126 -10.56 -16.43 7.33
C ASP A 126 -10.72 -15.32 8.38
N ASP A 127 -11.74 -15.49 9.23
CA ASP A 127 -12.11 -14.51 10.26
C ASP A 127 -10.99 -14.28 11.30
N HIS A 128 -10.18 -15.30 11.59
CA HIS A 128 -9.05 -15.18 12.51
C HIS A 128 -7.98 -14.24 11.93
N THR A 129 -7.56 -14.49 10.68
CA THR A 129 -6.55 -13.66 10.02
C THR A 129 -7.08 -12.25 9.73
N LEU A 130 -8.38 -12.10 9.49
CA LEU A 130 -9.04 -10.81 9.38
C LEU A 130 -9.00 -10.03 10.70
N ALA A 131 -9.24 -10.67 11.84
CA ALA A 131 -9.12 -10.05 13.16
C ALA A 131 -7.68 -9.63 13.47
N SER A 132 -6.68 -10.47 13.17
CA SER A 132 -5.26 -10.11 13.28
C SER A 132 -4.90 -8.93 12.37
N TYR A 133 -5.39 -8.92 11.13
CA TYR A 133 -5.18 -7.79 10.21
C TYR A 133 -5.76 -6.49 10.76
N GLN A 134 -6.98 -6.53 11.30
CA GLN A 134 -7.63 -5.35 11.87
C GLN A 134 -6.83 -4.76 13.04
N GLN A 135 -6.23 -5.59 13.90
CA GLN A 135 -5.35 -5.12 14.99
C GLN A 135 -4.13 -4.37 14.44
N ILE A 136 -3.46 -4.93 13.44
CA ILE A 136 -2.32 -4.28 12.75
C ILE A 136 -2.76 -2.97 12.10
N TRP A 137 -3.91 -2.97 11.43
CA TRP A 137 -4.45 -1.78 10.77
C TRP A 137 -4.78 -0.65 11.75
N TYR A 138 -5.42 -0.96 12.89
CA TYR A 138 -5.66 0.03 13.94
C TYR A 138 -4.36 0.60 14.51
N ALA A 139 -3.32 -0.23 14.72
CA ALA A 139 -2.01 0.23 15.16
C ALA A 139 -1.34 1.14 14.11
N VAL A 140 -1.40 0.79 12.82
CA VAL A 140 -0.90 1.61 11.70
C VAL A 140 -1.65 2.95 11.59
N LEU A 141 -2.98 2.98 11.75
CA LEU A 141 -3.76 4.22 11.74
C LEU A 141 -3.41 5.16 12.89
N GLU A 142 -3.25 4.62 14.10
CA GLU A 142 -2.81 5.37 15.27
C GLU A 142 -1.39 5.90 15.10
N LEU A 143 -0.49 5.09 14.52
CA LEU A 143 0.90 5.49 14.25
C LEU A 143 0.99 6.56 13.16
N LEU A 144 0.17 6.49 12.09
CA LEU A 144 0.03 7.53 11.05
C LEU A 144 -0.33 8.89 11.68
N GLN A 145 -1.33 8.90 12.57
CA GLN A 145 -1.78 10.10 13.27
C GLN A 145 -0.72 10.65 14.23
N ALA A 146 -0.12 9.79 15.06
CA ALA A 146 0.93 10.18 16.00
C ALA A 146 2.14 10.78 15.28
N ARG A 147 2.60 10.12 14.20
CA ARG A 147 3.67 10.60 13.33
C ARG A 147 3.36 11.94 12.68
N GLN A 148 2.12 12.17 12.24
CA GLN A 148 1.71 13.46 11.68
C GLN A 148 1.76 14.58 12.73
N ARG A 149 1.26 14.34 13.95
CA ARG A 149 1.33 15.31 15.05
C ARG A 149 2.77 15.59 15.47
N PHE A 150 3.61 14.56 15.58
CA PHE A 150 5.04 14.69 15.86
C PHE A 150 5.79 15.52 14.79
N SER A 151 5.53 15.24 13.52
CA SER A 151 6.11 16.00 12.40
C SER A 151 5.66 17.47 12.42
N TYR A 152 4.42 17.76 12.82
CA TYR A 152 3.91 19.12 12.97
C TYR A 152 4.51 19.84 14.18
N ALA A 153 4.59 19.19 15.35
CA ALA A 153 5.26 19.74 16.53
C ALA A 153 6.74 20.05 16.28
N SER A 154 7.42 19.22 15.47
CA SER A 154 8.80 19.46 15.03
C SER A 154 8.95 20.74 14.19
N ILE A 155 7.93 21.11 13.39
CA ILE A 155 7.88 22.35 12.61
C ILE A 155 7.55 23.55 13.52
N GLN A 156 6.62 23.39 14.48
CA GLN A 156 6.32 24.44 15.46
C GLN A 156 7.55 24.82 16.29
N LEU A 157 8.39 23.85 16.65
CA LEU A 157 9.64 24.08 17.37
C LEU A 157 10.64 24.89 16.55
N GLU A 158 10.80 24.55 15.27
CA GLU A 158 11.68 25.29 14.35
C GLU A 158 11.21 26.74 14.16
N ASN A 159 9.89 26.95 14.08
CA ASN A 159 9.28 28.26 13.98
C ASN A 159 9.21 29.03 15.32
N THR A 160 9.91 28.58 16.37
CA THR A 160 9.96 29.21 17.72
C THR A 160 8.58 29.48 18.34
N THR A 161 7.59 28.63 18.04
CA THR A 161 6.21 28.79 18.52
C THR A 161 6.15 28.62 20.06
N PRO A 162 5.37 29.43 20.81
CA PRO A 162 5.21 29.24 22.24
C PRO A 162 4.76 27.81 22.58
N ASN A 163 5.30 27.26 23.68
CA ASN A 163 5.07 25.89 24.16
C ASN A 163 5.48 24.76 23.19
N ALA A 164 6.20 25.04 22.08
CA ALA A 164 6.56 24.00 21.11
C ALA A 164 7.43 22.87 21.69
N HIS A 165 8.27 23.14 22.70
CA HIS A 165 9.02 22.09 23.42
C HIS A 165 8.09 21.11 24.14
N GLN A 166 7.05 21.61 24.82
CA GLN A 166 6.06 20.78 25.52
C GLN A 166 5.22 19.99 24.51
N SER A 167 4.80 20.64 23.42
CA SER A 167 4.10 20.01 22.29
C SER A 167 4.92 18.84 21.73
N LEU A 168 6.21 19.06 21.43
CA LEU A 168 7.09 18.02 20.90
C LEU A 168 7.29 16.86 21.88
N SER A 169 7.52 17.14 23.18
CA SER A 169 7.68 16.09 24.20
C SER A 169 6.42 15.22 24.31
N LEU A 170 5.24 15.83 24.35
CA LEU A 170 3.98 15.10 24.36
C LEU A 170 3.79 14.24 23.10
N GLN A 171 4.08 14.78 21.91
CA GLN A 171 3.96 13.99 20.68
C GLN A 171 5.02 12.89 20.56
N GLN A 172 6.22 13.07 21.12
CA GLN A 172 7.23 12.03 21.23
C GLN A 172 6.75 10.89 22.13
N GLN A 173 6.22 11.19 23.32
CA GLN A 173 5.64 10.17 24.22
C GLN A 173 4.48 9.39 23.58
N ILE A 174 3.58 10.09 22.88
CA ILE A 174 2.47 9.46 22.14
C ILE A 174 3.00 8.56 21.02
N LEU A 175 3.97 9.05 20.24
CA LEU A 175 4.58 8.31 19.14
C LEU A 175 5.30 7.04 19.64
N THR A 176 6.13 7.17 20.68
CA THR A 176 6.78 6.03 21.36
C THR A 176 5.75 5.00 21.83
N LYS A 177 4.66 5.45 22.47
CA LYS A 177 3.58 4.55 22.90
C LYS A 177 2.92 3.80 21.73
N ARG A 178 2.69 4.46 20.59
CA ARG A 178 2.11 3.80 19.40
C ARG A 178 3.09 2.83 18.73
N LEU A 179 4.39 3.13 18.75
CA LEU A 179 5.44 2.21 18.30
C LEU A 179 5.51 0.96 19.17
N VAL A 180 5.50 1.10 20.50
CA VAL A 180 5.41 -0.03 21.44
C VAL A 180 4.17 -0.89 21.16
N GLN A 181 2.99 -0.28 20.99
CA GLN A 181 1.76 -1.02 20.67
C GLN A 181 1.82 -1.78 19.34
N LEU A 182 2.61 -1.33 18.37
CA LEU A 182 2.81 -2.03 17.10
C LEU A 182 3.84 -3.17 17.22
N ARG A 183 4.88 -2.98 18.04
CA ARG A 183 5.87 -4.01 18.40
C ARG A 183 5.25 -5.17 19.16
N ASP A 184 4.35 -4.85 20.10
CA ASP A 184 3.64 -5.83 20.93
C ASP A 184 2.61 -6.68 20.12
N LEU A 185 2.51 -6.50 18.79
CA LEU A 185 1.80 -7.40 17.86
C LEU A 185 2.67 -8.55 17.32
N GLU A 186 3.91 -8.69 17.80
CA GLU A 186 4.81 -9.83 17.55
C GLU A 186 5.02 -10.19 16.06
N LEU A 187 5.19 -9.16 15.20
CA LEU A 187 5.43 -9.34 13.75
C LEU A 187 6.85 -9.88 13.41
N GLY A 188 7.59 -10.37 14.40
CA GLY A 188 8.92 -10.98 14.26
C GLY A 188 10.07 -10.13 14.82
N ASP A 189 11.17 -10.81 15.17
CA ASP A 189 12.30 -10.22 15.91
C ASP A 189 12.95 -9.04 15.16
N ALA A 190 13.24 -9.21 13.87
CA ALA A 190 13.87 -8.15 13.06
C ALA A 190 12.99 -6.89 12.89
N PHE A 191 11.66 -7.04 12.98
CA PHE A 191 10.72 -5.91 12.99
C PHE A 191 10.70 -5.22 14.36
N THR A 192 10.80 -6.01 15.44
CA THR A 192 10.92 -5.53 16.82
C THR A 192 12.20 -4.72 17.02
N ASP A 193 13.35 -5.22 16.56
CA ASP A 193 14.64 -4.54 16.60
C ASP A 193 14.60 -3.17 15.88
N ASN A 194 13.93 -3.11 14.72
CA ASN A 194 13.74 -1.88 13.94
C ASN A 194 12.89 -0.85 14.73
N ILE A 195 11.83 -1.28 15.41
CA ILE A 195 11.04 -0.39 16.28
C ILE A 195 11.89 0.13 17.45
N ASP A 196 12.64 -0.74 18.13
CA ASP A 196 13.45 -0.34 19.29
C ASP A 196 14.61 0.61 18.86
N GLN A 197 15.14 0.48 17.64
CA GLN A 197 16.04 1.44 17.03
C GLN A 197 15.39 2.82 16.78
N VAL A 198 14.10 2.87 16.42
CA VAL A 198 13.35 4.13 16.25
C VAL A 198 13.00 4.75 17.60
N ILE A 199 12.63 3.94 18.61
CA ILE A 199 12.32 4.40 19.97
C ILE A 199 13.56 5.02 20.64
N SER A 200 14.71 4.35 20.59
CA SER A 200 15.97 4.88 21.14
C SER A 200 16.41 6.21 20.49
N GLN A 201 16.10 6.43 19.21
CA GLN A 201 16.30 7.74 18.55
C GLN A 201 15.28 8.81 19.01
N LEU A 202 14.07 8.42 19.42
CA LEU A 202 13.05 9.33 19.95
C LEU A 202 13.38 9.84 21.35
N ASP A 203 14.04 9.05 22.19
CA ASP A 203 14.42 9.47 23.55
C ASP A 203 15.41 10.66 23.54
N GLY A 204 16.23 10.77 22.48
CA GLY A 204 17.13 11.91 22.24
C GLY A 204 16.50 13.10 21.48
N VAL A 205 15.19 13.13 21.21
CA VAL A 205 14.60 14.03 20.20
C VAL A 205 14.89 15.53 20.41
N HIS A 206 15.04 15.96 21.67
CA HIS A 206 15.25 17.36 22.02
C HIS A 206 16.64 17.89 21.62
N THR A 207 17.65 17.04 21.47
CA THR A 207 18.99 17.41 21.00
C THR A 207 19.18 17.25 19.50
N LEU A 208 18.23 16.63 18.79
CA LEU A 208 18.29 16.44 17.34
C LEU A 208 18.13 17.78 16.59
N SER A 209 18.69 17.86 15.39
CA SER A 209 18.35 18.94 14.45
C SER A 209 16.95 18.74 13.86
N PHE A 210 16.35 19.80 13.31
CA PHE A 210 15.06 19.70 12.61
C PHE A 210 15.06 18.65 11.50
N THR A 211 16.11 18.63 10.67
CA THR A 211 16.29 17.62 9.60
C THR A 211 16.27 16.20 10.15
N ARG A 212 16.86 15.96 11.34
CA ARG A 212 16.83 14.64 11.98
C ARG A 212 15.48 14.29 12.60
N ARG A 213 14.75 15.25 13.19
CA ARG A 213 13.35 15.04 13.61
C ARG A 213 12.44 14.66 12.44
N ILE A 214 12.60 15.32 11.28
CA ILE A 214 11.83 15.00 10.07
C ILE A 214 12.23 13.64 9.49
N ALA A 215 13.52 13.29 9.48
CA ALA A 215 13.99 11.97 9.06
C ALA A 215 13.46 10.85 9.97
N LEU A 216 13.39 11.07 11.28
CA LEU A 216 12.81 10.12 12.24
C LEU A 216 11.30 9.92 11.98
N ALA A 217 10.57 10.99 11.65
CA ALA A 217 9.18 10.91 11.20
C ALA A 217 9.00 10.19 9.84
N GLN A 218 10.06 10.07 9.02
CA GLN A 218 10.08 9.26 7.80
C GLN A 218 10.45 7.80 8.06
N GLN A 219 11.34 7.50 9.02
CA GLN A 219 11.62 6.13 9.48
C GLN A 219 10.35 5.46 10.01
N VAL A 220 9.50 6.19 10.74
CA VAL A 220 8.18 5.69 11.17
C VAL A 220 7.28 5.33 9.98
N ASN A 221 7.36 6.02 8.83
CA ASN A 221 6.66 5.57 7.61
C ASN A 221 7.21 4.24 7.12
N ALA A 222 8.52 4.02 7.16
CA ALA A 222 9.10 2.74 6.80
C ALA A 222 8.58 1.62 7.73
N VAL A 223 8.56 1.83 9.06
CA VAL A 223 7.99 0.87 10.04
C VAL A 223 6.53 0.52 9.73
N MET A 224 5.69 1.52 9.40
CA MET A 224 4.28 1.26 9.04
C MET A 224 4.13 0.41 7.78
N LEU A 225 4.95 0.66 6.76
CA LEU A 225 4.94 -0.12 5.52
C LEU A 225 5.54 -1.53 5.72
N ASP A 226 6.51 -1.66 6.65
CA ASP A 226 7.17 -2.91 7.02
C ASP A 226 6.21 -3.87 7.75
N ALA A 227 5.36 -3.34 8.65
CA ALA A 227 4.29 -4.09 9.29
C ALA A 227 3.29 -4.66 8.25
N LEU A 228 2.94 -3.85 7.24
CA LEU A 228 2.03 -4.24 6.17
C LEU A 228 2.66 -5.24 5.18
N ASP A 229 3.93 -5.07 4.80
CA ASP A 229 4.67 -6.06 3.97
C ASP A 229 4.83 -7.39 4.70
N THR A 230 5.15 -7.36 5.99
CA THR A 230 5.29 -8.58 6.82
C THR A 230 3.98 -9.36 6.90
N PHE A 231 2.86 -8.67 7.14
CA PHE A 231 1.55 -9.32 7.11
C PHE A 231 1.20 -9.87 5.73
N LEU A 232 1.42 -9.10 4.65
CA LEU A 232 1.20 -9.57 3.27
C LEU A 232 2.12 -10.73 2.90
N ALA A 233 3.35 -10.78 3.40
CA ALA A 233 4.28 -11.88 3.20
C ALA A 233 3.73 -13.17 3.81
N ALA A 234 3.30 -13.11 5.08
CA ALA A 234 2.70 -14.24 5.77
C ALA A 234 1.37 -14.68 5.13
N LEU A 235 0.56 -13.73 4.66
CA LEU A 235 -0.69 -14.01 3.95
C LEU A 235 -0.43 -14.74 2.62
N LEU A 236 0.45 -14.20 1.77
CA LEU A 236 0.76 -14.77 0.45
C LEU A 236 1.50 -16.11 0.56
N ALA A 237 2.31 -16.32 1.60
CA ALA A 237 2.94 -17.62 1.85
C ALA A 237 1.91 -18.77 2.10
N ARG A 238 0.68 -18.44 2.51
CA ARG A 238 -0.42 -19.40 2.68
C ARG A 238 -1.20 -19.67 1.39
N PHE A 239 -0.99 -18.84 0.36
CA PHE A 239 -1.60 -18.94 -0.96
C PHE A 239 -0.49 -18.91 -2.03
N PRO A 240 0.38 -19.95 -2.09
CA PRO A 240 1.38 -20.03 -3.14
C PRO A 240 0.69 -19.94 -4.50
N ALA A 241 1.17 -19.05 -5.35
CA ALA A 241 0.68 -18.94 -6.71
C ALA A 241 0.80 -20.31 -7.40
N LEU A 242 -0.24 -20.76 -8.10
CA LEU A 242 -0.07 -21.81 -9.09
C LEU A 242 0.97 -21.31 -10.12
N GLU A 243 1.87 -22.21 -10.53
CA GLU A 243 2.99 -21.92 -11.42
C GLU A 243 2.53 -21.19 -12.71
N ASP A 244 3.41 -20.34 -13.24
CA ASP A 244 3.14 -19.21 -14.16
C ASP A 244 2.45 -19.51 -15.52
N ASP A 245 2.06 -20.76 -15.80
CA ASP A 245 1.48 -21.18 -17.07
C ASP A 245 0.10 -20.54 -17.38
N ILE A 246 -0.68 -20.16 -16.36
CA ILE A 246 -2.00 -19.55 -16.59
C ILE A 246 -1.87 -18.08 -17.01
N PHE A 247 -0.99 -17.30 -16.39
CA PHE A 247 -0.88 -15.86 -16.65
C PHE A 247 -0.23 -15.53 -18.00
N ASN A 248 0.63 -16.40 -18.52
CA ASN A 248 1.16 -16.30 -19.89
C ASN A 248 0.06 -16.32 -20.98
N THR A 249 -1.14 -16.85 -20.68
CA THR A 249 -2.26 -16.89 -21.64
C THR A 249 -3.20 -15.67 -21.58
N LEU A 250 -3.00 -14.76 -20.61
CA LEU A 250 -3.84 -13.57 -20.42
C LEU A 250 -3.21 -12.25 -20.88
N SER A 251 -2.13 -12.31 -21.67
CA SER A 251 -1.54 -11.16 -22.36
C SER A 251 -1.93 -11.07 -23.85
N PRO A 252 -3.06 -10.42 -24.20
CA PRO A 252 -3.30 -9.94 -25.57
C PRO A 252 -3.14 -8.40 -25.64
N ILE A 253 -1.91 -7.90 -25.42
CA ILE A 253 -1.51 -6.55 -25.86
C ILE A 253 -0.16 -6.65 -26.57
N ASN A 254 -0.17 -7.36 -27.69
CA ASN A 254 0.79 -7.23 -28.79
C ASN A 254 0.19 -7.96 -30.00
N ASP A 255 -0.78 -7.33 -30.67
CA ASP A 255 -1.18 -7.70 -32.02
C ASP A 255 -0.16 -7.12 -33.01
N PRO A 256 0.65 -7.94 -33.71
CA PRO A 256 1.48 -7.48 -34.82
C PRO A 256 0.66 -7.44 -36.14
N HIS A 257 -0.62 -7.06 -36.07
CA HIS A 257 -1.54 -6.99 -37.21
C HIS A 257 -1.85 -5.55 -37.65
N HIS A 258 -0.82 -4.69 -37.67
CA HIS A 258 -0.86 -3.42 -38.40
C HIS A 258 0.47 -3.06 -39.09
N GLN A 259 1.00 -4.01 -39.89
CA GLN A 259 1.89 -3.69 -41.02
C GLN A 259 1.46 -4.46 -42.28
N GLY A 260 0.59 -3.84 -43.09
CA GLY A 260 0.18 -4.39 -44.37
C GLY A 260 -0.71 -3.41 -45.14
N PHE A 261 -0.20 -2.94 -46.30
CA PHE A 261 -0.86 -2.06 -47.30
C PHE A 261 -1.18 -0.63 -46.80
N ASN A 262 -0.86 0.48 -47.48
CA ASN A 262 -0.33 0.78 -48.83
C ASN A 262 0.63 2.01 -48.72
N HIS A 263 1.46 2.45 -49.69
CA HIS A 263 1.66 2.15 -51.12
C HIS A 263 3.21 2.15 -51.41
N THR A 264 3.82 2.25 -52.61
CA THR A 264 3.38 2.59 -53.98
C THR A 264 4.17 1.77 -55.01
N GLN A 265 3.60 1.57 -56.20
CA GLN A 265 4.32 1.09 -57.39
C GLN A 265 5.02 2.24 -58.13
N GLN A 266 6.09 1.88 -58.87
CA GLN A 266 6.73 2.60 -60.00
C GLN A 266 7.38 3.97 -59.71
#